data_AF-A0A3S5C1S8-F1
#
_entry.id   AF-A0A3S5C1S8-F1
#
_cell.length_a   1.000
_cell.length_b   1.000
_cell.length_c   1.000
_cell.angle_alpha   90.00
_cell.angle_beta   90.00
_cell.angle_gamma   90.00
#
_symmetry.space_group_name_H-M   'P 1'
#
loop_
_entity.id
_entity.type
_entity.pdbx_description
1 polymer ?
#
loop_
_entity_poly.entity_id
_entity_poly.type
_entity_poly.pdbx_seq_one_letter_code
_entity_poly.pdbx_strand_id
1 'polypeptide(L)'
;MSDMLFRLDDPRLGKIIKHRADISGTKSKDDISIGFIGFPNDEGVRRNLGRIGSAQGPGVIRELLPKLGCLINREFNVDLSGYLILI
;
A
#
# COMPACT_ATOMS: atom_id res chain seq x y z
N MET A 1 -15.86 -10.29 -13.29
CA MET A 1 -15.03 -10.50 -12.09
C MET A 1 -15.41 -9.40 -11.13
N SER A 2 -16.07 -9.82 -10.04
CA SER A 2 -16.83 -9.01 -9.08
C SER A 2 -16.15 -7.69 -8.71
N ASP A 3 -16.87 -6.59 -8.90
CA ASP A 3 -16.63 -5.32 -8.22
C ASP A 3 -16.32 -5.59 -6.75
N MET A 4 -15.07 -5.30 -6.37
CA MET A 4 -14.70 -5.09 -4.98
C MET A 4 -15.40 -3.81 -4.58
N LEU A 5 -16.67 -3.92 -4.16
CA LEU A 5 -17.45 -2.84 -3.58
C LEU A 5 -16.61 -2.26 -2.43
N PHE A 6 -15.93 -1.15 -2.70
CA PHE A 6 -15.48 -0.26 -1.64
C PHE A 6 -16.74 0.13 -0.88
N ARG A 7 -16.95 -0.45 0.30
CA ARG A 7 -18.00 0.01 1.20
C ARG A 7 -17.70 1.48 1.47
N LEU A 8 -18.56 2.37 0.97
CA LEU A 8 -18.40 3.81 1.14
C LEU A 8 -18.30 4.19 2.63
N ASP A 9 -18.92 3.38 3.49
CA ASP A 9 -18.99 3.58 4.94
C ASP A 9 -17.75 3.11 5.71
N ASP A 10 -16.85 2.35 5.08
CA ASP A 10 -15.59 1.85 5.69
C ASP A 10 -14.39 2.21 4.79
N PRO A 11 -13.96 3.48 4.78
CA PRO A 11 -12.81 3.90 4.01
C PRO A 11 -11.55 3.21 4.54
N ARG A 12 -10.81 2.54 3.64
CA ARG A 12 -9.55 1.85 3.94
C ARG A 12 -8.35 2.55 3.31
N LEU A 13 -7.14 2.07 3.61
CA LEU A 13 -5.90 2.63 3.06
C LEU A 13 -5.88 2.72 1.53
N GLY A 14 -6.61 1.86 0.83
CA GLY A 14 -6.76 1.92 -0.63
C GLY A 14 -7.31 3.26 -1.16
N LYS A 15 -7.97 4.09 -0.33
CA LYS A 15 -8.38 5.45 -0.70
C LYS A 15 -7.19 6.40 -0.90
N ILE A 16 -6.15 6.25 -0.08
CA ILE A 16 -4.97 7.14 -0.05
C ILE A 16 -3.74 6.54 -0.74
N ILE A 17 -3.77 5.25 -1.08
CA ILE A 17 -2.73 4.58 -1.86
C ILE A 17 -2.95 4.82 -3.36
N LYS A 18 -1.88 5.19 -4.06
CA LYS A 18 -1.85 5.36 -5.52
C LYS A 18 -0.68 4.62 -6.14
N HIS A 19 -0.88 4.07 -7.32
CA HIS A 19 0.24 3.59 -8.13
C HIS A 19 0.86 4.76 -8.88
N ARG A 20 2.15 4.63 -9.22
CA ARG A 20 2.86 5.67 -9.97
C ARG A 20 2.20 6.02 -11.31
N ALA A 21 1.57 5.04 -11.96
CA ALA A 21 0.82 5.25 -13.20
C ALA A 21 -0.42 6.15 -13.00
N ASP A 22 -1.00 6.17 -11.79
CA ASP A 22 -2.19 6.95 -11.47
C ASP A 22 -1.87 8.41 -11.13
N ILE A 23 -0.60 8.72 -10.84
CA ILE A 23 -0.13 10.07 -10.58
C ILE A 23 0.22 10.73 -11.92
N SER A 24 -0.81 11.14 -12.67
CA SER A 24 -0.65 11.91 -13.90
C SER A 24 -0.71 13.41 -13.61
N GLY A 25 0.44 14.10 -13.76
CA GLY A 25 0.63 15.55 -13.99
C GLY A 25 0.06 16.60 -13.02
N THR A 26 -0.98 16.27 -12.24
CA THR A 26 -1.79 17.20 -11.44
C THR A 26 -1.45 17.16 -9.94
N LYS A 27 -0.83 16.08 -9.47
CA LYS A 27 -0.20 16.02 -8.15
C LYS A 27 1.31 16.06 -8.31
N SER A 28 1.92 17.04 -7.66
CA SER A 28 3.36 17.22 -7.61
C SER A 28 4.01 16.10 -6.78
N LYS A 29 5.30 15.84 -6.95
CA LYS A 29 6.04 14.93 -6.06
C LYS A 29 5.96 15.35 -4.59
N ASP A 30 5.74 16.64 -4.35
CA ASP A 30 5.67 17.25 -3.02
C ASP A 30 4.36 16.88 -2.30
N ASP A 31 3.35 16.37 -3.02
CA ASP A 31 2.10 15.89 -2.43
C ASP A 31 2.23 14.46 -1.85
N ILE A 32 3.31 13.74 -2.16
CA ILE A 32 3.52 12.37 -1.68
C ILE A 32 4.06 12.41 -0.26
N SER A 33 3.26 11.92 0.69
CA SER A 33 3.67 11.88 2.09
C SER A 33 4.57 10.68 2.39
N ILE A 34 4.27 9.53 1.78
CA ILE A 34 4.97 8.26 2.03
C ILE A 34 5.14 7.49 0.72
N GLY A 35 6.35 7.00 0.47
CA GLY A 35 6.66 6.14 -0.69
C GLY A 35 7.13 4.75 -0.26
N PHE A 36 6.55 3.70 -0.86
CA PHE A 36 6.98 2.32 -0.65
C PHE A 36 7.97 1.89 -1.73
N ILE A 37 9.12 1.39 -1.29
CA ILE A 37 10.11 0.77 -2.19
C ILE A 37 10.10 -0.73 -1.92
N GLY A 38 9.75 -1.51 -2.94
CA GLY A 38 9.81 -2.96 -2.86
C GLY A 38 11.24 -3.47 -3.10
N PHE A 39 11.72 -4.39 -2.27
CA PHE A 39 12.98 -5.10 -2.49
C PHE A 39 12.72 -6.60 -2.72
N PRO A 40 12.37 -7.01 -3.96
CA PRO A 40 11.99 -8.39 -4.27
C PRO A 40 13.23 -9.26 -4.45
N ASN A 41 13.81 -9.75 -3.34
CA ASN A 41 15.04 -10.54 -3.37
C ASN A 41 14.99 -11.72 -2.38
N ASP A 42 15.54 -12.88 -2.79
CA ASP A 42 15.66 -14.09 -1.98
C ASP A 42 17.11 -14.40 -1.58
N GLU A 43 18.09 -13.65 -2.07
CA GLU A 43 19.52 -13.96 -1.94
C GLU A 43 19.97 -14.04 -0.48
N GLY A 44 19.48 -13.14 0.38
CA GLY A 44 19.76 -13.20 1.82
C GLY A 44 19.22 -14.47 2.46
N VAL A 45 18.01 -14.89 2.10
CA VAL A 45 17.38 -16.10 2.64
C VAL A 45 18.09 -17.36 2.11
N ARG A 46 18.37 -17.37 0.80
CA ARG A 46 19.05 -18.48 0.11
C ARG A 46 20.45 -18.72 0.66
N ARG A 47 21.25 -17.67 0.90
CA ARG A 47 22.60 -17.78 1.48
C ARG A 47 22.59 -18.37 2.89
N ASN A 48 21.52 -18.13 3.64
CA ASN A 48 21.34 -18.65 4.99
C ASN A 48 20.55 -19.96 5.03
N LEU A 49 20.44 -20.68 3.90
CA LEU A 49 19.75 -21.97 3.77
C LEU A 49 18.27 -21.94 4.22
N GLY A 50 17.65 -20.76 4.15
CA GLY A 50 16.24 -20.58 4.42
C GLY A 50 15.36 -20.97 3.22
N ARG A 51 14.05 -20.92 3.42
CA ARG A 51 13.06 -21.17 2.36
C ARG A 51 12.87 -19.93 1.51
N ILE A 52 13.12 -20.04 0.21
CA ILE A 52 12.91 -18.96 -0.77
C ILE A 52 11.43 -18.51 -0.84
N GLY A 53 11.21 -17.29 -1.32
CA GLY A 53 9.88 -16.70 -1.52
C GLY A 53 9.71 -15.29 -0.93
N SER A 54 10.69 -14.77 -0.18
CA SER A 54 10.66 -13.38 0.30
C SER A 54 10.59 -12.37 -0.84
N ALA A 55 11.15 -12.70 -2.00
CA ALA A 55 11.07 -11.87 -3.20
C ALA A 55 9.63 -11.58 -3.65
N GLN A 56 8.67 -12.44 -3.33
CA GLN A 56 7.24 -12.25 -3.66
C GLN A 56 6.54 -11.27 -2.70
N GLY A 57 7.09 -11.08 -1.50
CA GLY A 57 6.50 -10.29 -0.43
C GLY A 57 6.08 -8.87 -0.86
N PRO A 58 6.94 -8.07 -1.50
CA PRO A 58 6.57 -6.74 -1.95
C PRO A 58 5.35 -6.72 -2.89
N GLY A 59 5.22 -7.71 -3.76
CA GLY A 59 4.08 -7.84 -4.67
C GLY A 59 2.78 -8.14 -3.90
N VAL A 60 2.83 -9.10 -2.99
CA VAL A 60 1.68 -9.47 -2.14
C VAL A 60 1.24 -8.32 -1.24
N ILE A 61 2.19 -7.57 -0.66
CA ILE A 61 1.87 -6.38 0.15
C ILE A 61 1.15 -5.33 -0.69
N ARG A 62 1.59 -5.06 -1.92
CA ARG A 62 0.93 -4.10 -2.81
C ARG A 62 -0.53 -4.49 -3.12
N GLU A 63 -0.83 -5.79 -3.18
CA GLU A 63 -2.19 -6.28 -3.42
C GLU A 63 -3.08 -6.22 -2.17
N LEU A 64 -2.52 -6.57 -1.01
CA LEU A 64 -3.30 -6.69 0.23
C LEU A 64 -3.47 -5.36 0.96
N LEU A 65 -2.44 -4.51 0.99
CA LEU A 65 -2.42 -3.28 1.78
C LEU A 65 -3.61 -2.34 1.49
N PRO A 66 -4.04 -2.12 0.22
CA PRO A 66 -5.21 -1.29 -0.07
C PRO A 66 -6.52 -1.79 0.57
N LYS A 67 -6.61 -3.09 0.88
CA LYS A 67 -7.78 -3.76 1.46
C LYS A 67 -7.77 -3.74 2.99
N LEU A 68 -6.68 -3.28 3.61
CA LEU A 68 -6.46 -3.29 5.06
C LEU A 68 -6.45 -1.86 5.63
N GLY A 69 -6.56 -1.78 6.96
CA GLY A 69 -6.45 -0.55 7.74
C GLY A 69 -7.61 0.43 7.52
N CYS A 70 -8.43 0.63 8.56
CA CYS A 70 -9.43 1.69 8.54
C CYS A 70 -8.71 3.05 8.46
N LEU A 71 -9.11 3.86 7.48
CA LEU A 71 -8.52 5.17 7.23
C LEU A 71 -8.80 6.14 8.39
N ILE A 72 -9.96 5.98 9.01
CA ILE A 72 -10.42 6.74 10.16
C ILE A 72 -10.61 5.77 11.33
N ASN A 73 -9.84 5.97 12.39
CA ASN A 73 -9.98 5.22 13.63
C ASN A 73 -10.44 6.17 14.75
N ARG A 74 -11.74 6.16 15.05
CA ARG A 74 -12.36 7.06 16.04
C ARG A 74 -11.98 6.71 17.47
N GLU A 75 -11.73 5.43 17.77
CA GLU A 75 -11.36 4.97 19.12
C GLU A 75 -10.06 5.62 19.58
N PHE A 76 -9.12 5.81 18.65
CA PHE A 76 -7.82 6.43 18.91
C PHE A 76 -7.71 7.87 18.39
N ASN A 77 -8.81 8.46 17.90
CA ASN A 77 -8.83 9.80 17.30
C ASN A 77 -7.77 10.00 16.19
N VAL A 78 -7.66 9.02 15.28
CA VAL A 78 -6.72 9.04 14.15
C VAL A 78 -7.50 9.19 12.84
N ASP A 79 -7.09 10.15 12.01
CA ASP A 79 -7.57 10.34 10.64
C ASP A 79 -6.37 10.42 9.68
N LEU A 80 -6.32 9.48 8.74
CA LEU A 80 -5.25 9.37 7.75
C LEU A 80 -5.64 9.94 6.38
N SER A 81 -6.82 10.56 6.25
CA SER A 81 -7.37 11.02 4.97
C SER A 81 -6.54 12.10 4.27
N GLY A 82 -5.71 12.83 5.02
CA GLY A 82 -4.82 13.89 4.50
C GLY A 82 -3.53 13.39 3.86
N TYR A 83 -3.22 12.10 3.93
CA TYR A 83 -1.98 11.54 3.41
C TYR A 83 -2.15 11.03 1.97
N LEU A 84 -1.05 11.02 1.23
CA LEU A 84 -0.93 10.35 -0.05
C LEU A 84 0.22 9.33 0.02
N ILE A 85 -0.10 8.08 -0.26
CA ILE A 85 0.86 6.99 -0.25
C ILE A 85 1.10 6.54 -1.70
N LEU A 86 2.36 6.51 -2.11
CA LEU A 86 2.78 5.96 -3.38
C LEU A 86 3.32 4.54 -3.19
N ILE A 87 2.81 3.58 -3.97
CA ILE A 87 3.34 2.21 -4.02
C ILE A 87 3.86 1.84 -5.41
#